data_AF-A0A5B8C258-F1
#
_entry.id   AF-A0A5B8C258-F1
#
_cell.length_a   1.000
_cell.length_b   1.000
_cell.length_c   1.000
_cell.angle_alpha   90.00
_cell.angle_beta   90.00
_cell.angle_gamma   90.00
#
_symmetry.space_group_name_H-M   'P 1'
#
loop_
_entity.id
_entity.type
_entity.pdbx_description
1 polymer ?
#
loop_
_entity_poly.entity_id
_entity_poly.type
_entity_poly.pdbx_seq_one_letter_code
_entity_poly.pdbx_strand_id
1 'polypeptide(L)'
;MSRKRCIENAQYGPRLRGYRKPDATVPHRLGALKKHLATREAATTLAGLQAQLDAFVTYDNNIRPHRSLGRRTPRAAYAGRPKAVPIGSPAGRDHRVRTDRIDGQGKVTLRYSGHLYKIGVGRTHAPTPS
;
A
#
# COMPACT_ATOMS: atom_id res chain seq x y z
N MET A 1 -23.75 23.28 -19.42
CA MET A 1 -22.95 23.21 -18.17
C MET A 1 -23.47 22.06 -17.33
N SER A 2 -22.87 20.87 -17.46
CA SER A 2 -23.30 19.65 -16.76
C SER A 2 -22.31 19.35 -15.63
N ARG A 3 -22.74 19.52 -14.39
CA ARG A 3 -21.92 19.23 -13.20
C ARG A 3 -21.94 17.72 -12.95
N LYS A 4 -20.77 17.11 -13.06
CA LYS A 4 -20.47 15.72 -12.70
C LYS A 4 -20.88 15.47 -11.24
N ARG A 5 -21.75 14.49 -11.02
CA ARG A 5 -21.98 13.91 -9.69
C ARG A 5 -20.76 13.07 -9.32
N CYS A 6 -19.97 13.56 -8.37
CA CYS A 6 -18.94 12.77 -7.70
C CYS A 6 -19.63 11.82 -6.72
N ILE A 7 -19.22 10.55 -6.76
CA ILE A 7 -19.63 9.51 -5.82
C ILE A 7 -18.83 9.73 -4.53
N GLU A 8 -19.48 10.23 -3.48
CA GLU A 8 -18.93 10.20 -2.12
C GLU A 8 -19.16 8.81 -1.51
N ASN A 9 -18.16 7.94 -1.60
CA ASN A 9 -18.05 6.78 -0.72
C ASN A 9 -16.94 7.05 0.29
N ALA A 10 -17.28 7.81 1.33
CA ALA A 10 -16.40 8.07 2.48
C ALA A 10 -16.87 7.23 3.68
N GLN A 11 -16.58 5.94 3.69
CA GLN A 11 -16.58 5.16 4.94
C GLN A 11 -15.22 5.35 5.63
N TYR A 12 -15.05 6.49 6.29
CA TYR A 12 -14.07 6.60 7.36
C TYR A 12 -14.69 5.95 8.60
N GLY A 13 -14.15 4.79 9.00
CA GLY A 13 -14.50 4.12 10.25
C GLY A 13 -14.25 5.00 11.49
N PRO A 14 -14.74 4.60 12.68
CA PRO A 14 -14.64 5.41 13.88
C PRO A 14 -13.19 5.74 14.21
N ARG A 15 -12.94 7.02 14.53
CA ARG A 15 -11.64 7.51 14.98
C ARG A 15 -11.24 6.79 16.26
N LEU A 16 -10.33 5.82 16.15
CA LEU A 16 -9.64 5.26 17.30
C LEU A 16 -8.88 6.39 18.00
N ARG A 17 -9.35 6.76 19.19
CA ARG A 17 -8.73 7.75 20.07
C ARG A 17 -7.35 7.19 20.47
N GLY A 18 -6.29 7.69 19.82
CA GLY A 18 -4.91 7.24 20.02
C GLY A 18 -4.13 6.92 18.73
N TYR A 19 -4.77 6.88 17.57
CA TYR A 19 -4.05 6.73 16.30
C TYR A 19 -3.35 8.05 15.91
N ARG A 20 -2.10 8.23 16.37
CA ARG A 20 -1.18 9.18 15.74
C ARG A 20 -0.84 8.60 14.37
N LYS A 21 -1.29 9.25 13.29
CA LYS A 21 -0.90 8.91 11.91
C LYS A 21 0.60 8.59 11.91
N PRO A 22 1.06 7.41 11.45
CA PRO A 22 2.49 7.22 11.25
C PRO A 22 2.92 8.29 10.26
N ASP A 23 3.74 9.24 10.69
CA ASP A 23 4.21 10.36 9.85
C ASP A 23 5.09 9.91 8.67
N ALA A 24 5.25 8.59 8.50
CA ALA A 24 6.01 7.96 7.45
C ALA A 24 5.20 7.81 6.15
N THR A 25 4.43 8.81 5.74
CA THR A 25 4.36 9.04 4.30
C THR A 25 5.76 9.53 3.96
N VAL A 26 6.65 8.64 3.50
CA VAL A 26 7.90 9.06 2.86
C VAL A 26 7.43 9.95 1.70
N PRO A 27 7.53 11.29 1.79
CA PRO A 27 6.98 12.12 0.75
C PRO A 27 7.73 11.73 -0.52
N HIS A 28 7.02 11.57 -1.64
CA HIS A 28 7.64 11.46 -2.95
C HIS A 28 8.55 12.70 -3.12
N ARG A 29 9.86 12.54 -2.83
CA ARG A 29 10.84 13.62 -2.63
C ARG A 29 11.33 14.23 -3.95
N LEU A 30 10.42 14.39 -4.91
CA LEU A 30 10.75 14.96 -6.23
C LEU A 30 11.26 16.40 -6.12
N GLY A 31 10.80 17.19 -5.14
CA GLY A 31 11.25 18.57 -4.95
C GLY A 31 12.72 18.71 -4.50
N ALA A 32 13.20 17.80 -3.65
CA ALA A 32 14.58 17.85 -3.15
C ALA A 32 15.58 17.41 -4.23
N LEU A 33 15.24 16.36 -4.98
CA LEU A 33 16.05 15.87 -6.10
C LEU A 33 16.18 16.93 -7.21
N LYS A 34 15.07 17.54 -7.62
CA LYS A 34 15.10 18.60 -8.66
C LYS A 34 16.04 19.75 -8.28
N LYS A 35 15.97 20.21 -7.01
CA LYS A 35 16.88 21.26 -6.51
C LYS A 35 18.34 20.80 -6.49
N HIS A 36 18.61 19.54 -6.16
CA HIS A 36 19.96 18.99 -6.15
C HIS A 36 20.57 18.88 -7.55
N LEU A 37 19.77 18.45 -8.54
CA LEU A 37 20.21 18.39 -9.93
C LEU A 37 20.43 19.79 -10.52
N ALA A 38 19.59 20.76 -10.16
CA ALA A 38 19.74 22.14 -10.62
C ALA A 38 21.05 22.82 -10.16
N THR A 39 21.70 22.32 -9.11
CA THR A 39 22.99 22.82 -8.62
C THR A 39 24.22 22.13 -9.22
N ARG A 40 24.01 21.19 -10.15
CA ARG A 40 25.08 20.41 -10.79
C ARG A 40 25.13 20.72 -12.28
N GLU A 41 26.28 20.46 -12.88
CA GLU A 41 26.39 20.44 -14.34
C GLU A 41 25.48 19.36 -14.92
N ALA A 42 24.81 19.68 -16.03
CA ALA A 42 23.93 18.74 -16.71
C ALA A 42 24.75 17.57 -17.25
N ALA A 43 24.36 16.35 -16.89
CA ALA A 43 25.01 15.15 -17.40
C ALA A 43 24.83 15.04 -18.91
N THR A 44 25.92 14.80 -19.64
CA THR A 44 25.93 14.60 -21.10
C THR A 44 25.73 13.14 -21.49
N THR A 45 25.80 12.22 -20.52
CA THR A 45 25.64 10.78 -20.73
C THR A 45 24.68 10.18 -19.71
N LEU A 46 24.05 9.05 -20.08
CA LEU A 46 23.18 8.31 -19.18
C LEU A 46 23.92 7.83 -17.92
N ALA A 47 25.14 7.34 -18.08
CA ALA A 47 25.98 6.91 -16.96
C ALA A 47 26.30 8.07 -16.01
N GLY A 48 26.58 9.26 -16.55
CA GLY A 48 26.79 10.48 -15.75
C GLY A 48 25.54 10.87 -14.97
N LEU A 49 24.36 10.81 -15.59
CA LEU A 49 23.10 11.08 -14.90
C LEU A 49 22.86 10.08 -13.77
N GLN A 50 23.08 8.78 -14.02
CA GLN A 50 22.92 7.76 -12.99
C GLN A 50 23.85 8.01 -11.80
N ALA A 51 25.12 8.35 -12.04
CA ALA A 51 26.06 8.69 -10.97
C ALA A 51 25.60 9.90 -10.13
N GLN A 52 25.00 10.92 -10.76
CA GLN A 52 24.44 12.06 -10.03
C GLN A 52 23.24 11.65 -9.16
N LEU A 53 22.37 10.76 -9.66
CA LEU A 53 21.24 10.23 -8.91
C LEU A 53 21.70 9.38 -7.72
N ASP A 54 22.68 8.51 -7.92
CA ASP A 54 23.23 7.64 -6.87
C ASP A 54 23.90 8.44 -5.76
N ALA A 55 24.64 9.49 -6.14
CA ALA A 55 25.22 10.44 -5.20
C ALA A 55 24.13 11.17 -4.39
N PHE A 56 23.04 11.61 -5.04
CA PHE A 56 21.91 12.23 -4.34
C PHE A 56 21.26 11.28 -3.34
N VAL A 57 20.94 10.06 -3.76
CA VAL A 57 20.33 9.04 -2.90
C VAL A 57 21.20 8.77 -1.69
N THR A 58 22.51 8.63 -1.89
CA THR A 58 23.48 8.43 -0.81
C THR A 58 23.46 9.60 0.17
N TYR A 59 23.56 10.82 -0.35
CA TYR A 59 23.58 12.01 0.48
C TYR A 59 22.27 12.21 1.26
N ASP A 60 21.12 12.22 0.59
CA ASP A 60 19.85 12.60 1.20
C ASP A 60 19.33 11.54 2.19
N ASN A 61 19.67 10.25 1.99
CA ASN A 61 19.25 9.16 2.88
C ASN A 61 20.22 8.85 4.01
N ASN A 62 21.54 8.95 3.76
CA ASN A 62 22.54 8.47 4.72
C ASN A 62 23.28 9.58 5.44
N ILE A 63 23.44 10.76 4.81
CA ILE A 63 24.32 11.83 5.32
C ILE A 63 23.49 13.00 5.85
N ARG A 64 22.49 13.44 5.09
CA ARG A 64 21.75 14.67 5.38
C ARG A 64 20.87 14.52 6.63
N PRO A 65 21.07 15.35 7.67
CA PRO A 65 20.16 15.39 8.81
C PRO A 65 18.88 16.17 8.46
N HIS A 66 17.70 15.57 8.66
CA HIS A 66 16.42 16.22 8.36
C HIS A 66 15.81 16.84 9.61
N ARG A 67 15.29 18.08 9.49
CA ARG A 67 14.66 18.80 10.62
C ARG A 67 13.43 18.07 11.17
N SER A 68 12.58 17.54 10.29
CA SER A 68 11.38 16.78 10.68
C SER A 68 11.69 15.49 11.45
N LEU A 69 12.91 14.94 11.30
CA LEU A 69 13.35 13.72 11.98
C LEU A 69 14.12 14.01 13.27
N GLY A 70 14.11 15.27 13.76
CA GLY A 70 14.91 15.69 14.91
C GLY A 70 16.41 15.66 14.61
N ARG A 71 16.80 16.14 13.41
CA ARG A 71 18.20 16.15 12.92
C ARG A 71 18.84 14.78 12.75
N ARG A 72 18.05 13.71 12.69
CA ARG A 72 18.52 12.38 12.28
C ARG A 72 18.46 12.20 10.77
N THR A 73 19.25 11.25 10.26
CA THR A 73 19.21 10.86 8.85
C THR A 73 17.99 9.96 8.61
N PRO A 74 17.43 9.94 7.38
CA PRO A 74 16.31 9.07 7.05
C PRO A 74 16.62 7.59 7.32
N ARG A 75 17.85 7.14 7.00
CA ARG A 75 18.28 5.78 7.32
C ARG A 75 18.26 5.50 8.82
N ALA A 76 18.78 6.41 9.65
CA ALA A 76 18.75 6.25 11.11
C ALA A 76 17.32 6.23 11.66
N ALA A 77 16.43 7.09 11.16
CA ALA A 77 15.03 7.11 11.55
C ALA A 77 14.28 5.83 11.13
N TYR A 78 14.57 5.28 9.96
CA TYR A 78 14.00 4.02 9.49
C TYR A 78 14.52 2.80 10.27
N ALA A 79 15.80 2.79 10.61
CA ALA A 79 16.42 1.71 11.38
C ALA A 79 15.96 1.70 12.84
N GLY A 80 15.79 2.88 13.45
CA GLY A 80 15.34 3.01 14.84
C GLY A 80 13.84 2.81 15.06
N ARG A 81 13.04 2.59 14.01
CA ARG A 81 11.62 2.26 14.14
C ARG A 81 11.45 0.74 14.22
N PRO A 82 10.62 0.21 15.14
CA PRO A 82 10.30 -1.21 15.15
C PRO A 82 9.73 -1.59 13.79
N LYS A 83 10.27 -2.66 13.20
CA LYS A 83 9.78 -3.14 11.90
C LYS A 83 8.37 -3.64 12.07
N ALA A 84 7.52 -3.34 11.09
CA ALA A 84 6.20 -3.94 11.03
C ALA A 84 6.38 -5.44 10.84
N VAL A 85 6.10 -6.19 11.90
CA VAL A 85 5.88 -7.63 11.82
C VAL A 85 4.40 -7.81 11.48
N PRO A 86 3.99 -8.79 10.65
CA PRO A 86 2.58 -9.15 10.53
C PRO A 86 2.07 -9.59 11.90
N ILE A 87 1.48 -8.64 12.64
CA ILE A 87 0.70 -8.93 13.83
C ILE A 87 -0.64 -9.40 13.28
N GLY A 88 -0.97 -10.68 13.51
CA GLY A 88 -2.28 -11.22 13.13
C GLY A 88 -3.37 -10.23 13.55
N SER A 89 -4.25 -9.85 12.61
CA SER A 89 -5.17 -8.74 12.81
C SER A 89 -5.96 -8.93 14.11
N PRO A 90 -5.87 -8.02 15.10
CA PRO A 90 -6.67 -8.09 16.32
C PRO A 90 -8.14 -7.71 16.05
N ALA A 91 -8.44 -7.15 14.88
CA ALA A 91 -9.79 -7.13 14.35
C ALA A 91 -10.10 -8.56 13.87
N GLY A 92 -10.93 -9.29 14.62
CA GLY A 92 -11.46 -10.56 14.16
C GLY A 92 -11.96 -10.41 12.72
N ARG A 93 -11.63 -11.40 11.86
CA ARG A 93 -11.90 -11.47 10.41
C ARG A 93 -12.65 -10.23 9.86
N ASP A 94 -11.92 -9.20 9.41
CA ASP A 94 -12.48 -8.08 8.63
C ASP A 94 -13.08 -8.56 7.29
N HIS A 95 -12.89 -9.84 6.95
CA HIS A 95 -13.57 -10.52 5.88
C HIS A 95 -14.87 -11.18 6.35
N ARG A 96 -15.94 -10.90 5.61
CA ARG A 96 -17.20 -11.61 5.75
C ARG A 96 -17.04 -13.06 5.28
N VAL A 97 -17.24 -14.01 6.19
CA VAL A 97 -17.34 -15.44 5.84
C VAL A 97 -18.75 -15.70 5.31
N ARG A 98 -18.86 -16.34 4.14
CA ARG A 98 -20.12 -16.83 3.59
C ARG A 98 -20.10 -18.35 3.61
N THR A 99 -21.16 -18.96 4.15
CA THR A 99 -21.38 -20.41 4.09
C THR A 99 -22.34 -20.69 2.97
N ASP A 100 -21.87 -21.35 1.91
CA ASP A 100 -22.69 -21.73 0.77
C ASP A 100 -22.88 -23.26 0.74
N ARG A 101 -24.05 -23.71 0.26
CA ARG A 101 -24.31 -25.12 0.00
C ARG A 101 -23.82 -25.48 -1.40
N ILE A 102 -23.11 -26.60 -1.50
CA ILE A 102 -22.64 -27.16 -2.78
C ILE A 102 -23.83 -27.85 -3.47
N ASP A 103 -23.94 -27.65 -4.79
CA ASP A 103 -24.97 -28.29 -5.62
C ASP A 103 -24.65 -29.76 -5.94
N GLY A 104 -25.62 -30.48 -6.52
CA GLY A 104 -25.48 -31.89 -6.88
C GLY A 104 -24.40 -32.19 -7.91
N GLN A 105 -23.86 -31.17 -8.59
CA GLN A 105 -22.74 -31.33 -9.53
C GLN A 105 -21.39 -30.94 -8.90
N GLY A 106 -21.35 -30.64 -7.60
CA GLY A 106 -20.13 -30.27 -6.89
C GLY A 106 -19.69 -28.83 -7.14
N LYS A 107 -20.62 -27.90 -7.40
CA LYS A 107 -20.34 -26.49 -7.69
C LYS A 107 -20.98 -25.56 -6.66
N VAL A 108 -20.43 -24.36 -6.56
CA VAL A 108 -20.98 -23.25 -5.78
C VAL A 108 -21.21 -22.05 -6.69
N THR A 109 -22.31 -21.33 -6.45
CA THR A 109 -22.66 -20.12 -7.20
C THR A 109 -22.34 -18.88 -6.37
N LEU A 110 -21.45 -18.02 -6.86
CA LEU A 110 -21.02 -16.78 -6.21
C LEU A 110 -21.33 -15.59 -7.11
N ARG A 111 -22.01 -14.57 -6.58
CA ARG A 111 -22.21 -13.31 -7.28
C ARG A 111 -21.22 -12.27 -6.75
N TYR A 112 -20.35 -11.78 -7.62
CA TYR A 112 -19.32 -10.82 -7.26
C TYR A 112 -19.20 -9.74 -8.34
N SER A 113 -19.17 -8.47 -7.93
CA SER A 113 -19.11 -7.32 -8.84
C SER A 113 -20.18 -7.34 -9.96
N GLY A 114 -21.39 -7.80 -9.65
CA GLY A 114 -22.49 -7.93 -10.62
C GLY A 114 -22.47 -9.20 -11.48
N HIS A 115 -21.35 -9.94 -11.51
CA HIS A 115 -21.20 -11.16 -12.30
C HIS A 115 -21.52 -12.42 -11.49
N LEU A 116 -22.12 -13.42 -12.14
CA LEU A 116 -22.42 -14.71 -11.55
C LEU A 116 -21.34 -15.72 -11.94
N TYR A 117 -20.65 -16.27 -10.95
CA TYR A 117 -19.61 -17.27 -11.12
C TYR A 117 -20.12 -18.64 -10.67
N LYS A 118 -19.80 -19.66 -11.46
CA LYS A 118 -19.97 -21.08 -11.11
C LYS A 118 -18.60 -21.66 -10.84
N ILE A 119 -18.29 -21.90 -9.58
CA ILE A 119 -16.98 -22.40 -9.16
C ILE A 119 -17.14 -23.89 -8.86
N GLY A 120 -16.38 -24.74 -9.55
CA GLY A 120 -16.35 -26.17 -9.27
C GLY A 120 -15.49 -26.46 -8.06
N VAL A 121 -16.07 -27.11 -7.05
CA VAL A 121 -15.35 -27.61 -5.86
C VAL A 121 -14.99 -29.08 -6.05
N GLY A 122 -15.81 -29.84 -6.77
CA GLY A 122 -15.59 -31.24 -7.14
C GLY A 122 -16.78 -32.13 -6.78
N ARG A 123 -17.01 -33.20 -7.57
CA ARG A 123 -18.15 -34.11 -7.38
C ARG A 123 -18.13 -34.85 -6.04
N THR A 124 -16.96 -35.06 -5.45
CA THR A 124 -16.81 -35.65 -4.11
C THR A 124 -17.51 -34.83 -3.02
N HIS A 125 -17.70 -33.53 -3.26
CA HIS A 125 -18.39 -32.62 -2.34
C HIS A 125 -19.86 -32.39 -2.72
N ALA A 126 -20.37 -33.09 -3.73
CA ALA A 126 -21.79 -33.08 -4.02
C ALA A 126 -22.55 -33.72 -2.84
N PRO A 127 -23.68 -33.14 -2.42
CA PRO A 127 -24.50 -33.74 -1.38
C PRO A 127 -24.98 -35.12 -1.83
N THR A 128 -24.97 -36.09 -0.92
CA THR A 128 -25.54 -37.41 -1.17
C THR A 128 -27.03 -37.25 -1.51
N PRO A 129 -27.51 -37.81 -2.63
CA PRO A 129 -28.93 -37.81 -2.93
C PRO A 129 -29.66 -38.58 -1.82
N SER A 130 -30.73 -37.97 -1.30
CA SER A 130 -31.62 -38.57 -0.29
C SER A 130 -32.54 -39.59 -0.92
#